data_AF-A0A328T016-F1
#
_entry.id   AF-A0A328T016-F1
#
_cell.length_a   1.000
_cell.length_b   1.000
_cell.length_c   1.000
_cell.angle_alpha   90.00
_cell.angle_beta   90.00
_cell.angle_gamma   90.00
#
_symmetry.space_group_name_H-M   'P 1'
#
loop_
_entity.id
_entity.type
_entity.pdbx_description
1 polymer ?
#
loop_
_entity_poly.entity_id
_entity_poly.type
_entity_poly.pdbx_seq_one_letter_code
_entity_poly.pdbx_strand_id
1 'polypeptide(L)'
;MLAVVTTTAPWSAAAEVAVALAARTGGELTGCRIDPEWRELDAAESMSIPVLGSGAWDDGAQQRDDCAFTEFARERGVEDAAWCTAQAGIAQTLRQLGAWHDLAVLERDMVTPERVPDVLGEAMLGCGVPCLLLPDGRRLPSWPFARVVIGWNGSMEAIRALHAARGLLMAADAVHVLDGAVVEDEVGRGLPRFDPCRYLARHGITASRSRVSTDVGSAGEVLLDASVRLHADLLVMGAYGRSHLRERVVGGASRYVLEHAEIPLLMRH
;
A
#
# COMPACT_ATOMS: atom_id res chain seq x y z
N MET A 1 8.64 6.43 10.76
CA MET A 1 7.50 7.36 10.71
C MET A 1 6.44 6.79 9.77
N LEU A 2 5.18 6.72 10.17
CA LEU A 2 4.10 6.09 9.41
C LEU A 2 3.09 7.15 8.95
N ALA A 3 2.84 7.23 7.64
CA ALA A 3 1.77 8.06 7.10
C ALA A 3 0.49 7.21 6.99
N VAL A 4 -0.61 7.78 7.43
CA VAL A 4 -1.95 7.28 7.22
C VAL A 4 -2.67 8.25 6.34
N VAL A 5 -3.19 7.77 5.22
CA VAL A 5 -4.16 8.51 4.43
C VAL A 5 -5.47 7.79 4.63
N THR A 6 -6.38 8.45 5.35
CA THR A 6 -7.61 7.86 5.89
C THR A 6 -8.81 8.69 5.46
N THR A 7 -9.96 8.02 5.30
CA THR A 7 -11.20 8.64 4.86
C THR A 7 -12.25 8.72 5.97
N THR A 8 -12.11 9.71 6.86
CA THR A 8 -13.18 10.24 7.75
C THR A 8 -13.77 9.31 8.84
N ALA A 9 -14.51 9.93 9.77
CA ALA A 9 -14.77 9.53 11.17
C ALA A 9 -15.74 8.33 11.44
N PRO A 10 -15.69 7.66 12.63
CA PRO A 10 -14.86 7.96 13.79
C PRO A 10 -13.40 7.65 13.49
N TRP A 11 -13.05 6.45 13.01
CA TRP A 11 -11.74 6.14 12.43
C TRP A 11 -11.91 5.04 11.38
N SER A 12 -11.24 5.17 10.24
CA SER A 12 -11.35 4.22 9.13
C SER A 12 -10.57 2.93 9.42
N ALA A 13 -10.73 1.89 8.59
CA ALA A 13 -9.97 0.65 8.77
C ALA A 13 -8.47 0.90 8.65
N ALA A 14 -8.07 1.82 7.76
CA ALA A 14 -6.68 2.25 7.61
C ALA A 14 -6.16 2.93 8.87
N ALA A 15 -6.96 3.76 9.53
CA ALA A 15 -6.56 4.42 10.77
C ALA A 15 -6.33 3.42 11.92
N GLU A 16 -7.24 2.46 12.12
CA GLU A 16 -7.07 1.42 13.15
C GLU A 16 -5.83 0.54 12.89
N VAL A 17 -5.63 0.09 11.64
CA VAL A 17 -4.44 -0.71 11.28
C VAL A 17 -3.15 0.09 11.46
N ALA A 18 -3.16 1.37 11.07
CA ALA A 18 -1.98 2.21 11.17
C ALA A 18 -1.61 2.56 12.61
N VAL A 19 -2.60 2.81 13.48
CA VAL A 19 -2.35 2.99 14.92
C VAL A 19 -1.76 1.71 15.52
N ALA A 20 -2.32 0.54 15.19
CA ALA A 20 -1.79 -0.73 15.67
C ALA A 20 -0.36 -1.01 15.19
N LEU A 21 -0.04 -0.62 13.95
CA LEU A 21 1.32 -0.64 13.40
C LEU A 21 2.24 0.29 14.18
N ALA A 22 1.86 1.55 14.34
CA ALA A 22 2.63 2.58 15.02
C ALA A 22 2.96 2.19 16.47
N ALA A 23 1.95 1.78 17.24
CA ALA A 23 2.10 1.35 18.63
C ALA A 23 3.08 0.17 18.75
N ARG A 24 3.01 -0.80 17.83
CA ARG A 24 3.90 -1.96 17.84
C ARG A 24 5.33 -1.61 17.44
N THR A 25 5.51 -0.67 16.53
CA THR A 25 6.85 -0.25 16.06
C THR A 25 7.48 0.85 16.92
N GLY A 26 6.72 1.48 17.83
CA GLY A 26 7.13 2.70 18.52
C GLY A 26 7.34 3.87 17.55
N GLY A 27 6.54 3.94 16.50
CA GLY A 27 6.68 4.92 15.42
C GLY A 27 5.69 6.07 15.53
N GLU A 28 6.06 7.21 14.95
CA GLU A 28 5.19 8.39 14.79
C GLU A 28 4.09 8.14 13.75
N LEU A 29 2.94 8.79 13.91
CA LEU A 29 1.74 8.57 13.11
C LEU A 29 1.11 9.88 12.61
N THR A 30 1.08 10.10 11.30
CA THR A 30 0.32 11.22 10.71
C THR A 30 -0.97 10.72 10.07
N GLY A 31 -2.11 11.15 10.57
CA GLY A 31 -3.42 10.97 9.93
C GLY A 31 -3.69 12.07 8.91
N CYS A 32 -4.08 11.71 7.70
CA CYS A 32 -4.42 12.67 6.65
C CYS A 32 -5.80 12.37 6.06
N ARG A 33 -6.71 13.34 6.16
CA ARG A 33 -8.03 13.31 5.52
C ARG A 33 -7.96 13.95 4.14
N ILE A 34 -8.56 13.26 3.17
CA ILE A 34 -8.83 13.83 1.84
C ILE A 34 -10.35 13.83 1.63
N ASP A 35 -10.93 15.02 1.47
CA ASP A 35 -12.37 15.14 1.23
C ASP A 35 -12.76 14.56 -0.14
N PRO A 36 -13.96 13.95 -0.27
CA PRO A 36 -14.38 13.24 -1.48
C PRO A 36 -14.20 14.01 -2.79
N GLU A 37 -14.40 15.34 -2.76
CA GLU A 37 -14.24 16.23 -3.91
C GLU A 37 -12.81 16.31 -4.44
N TRP A 38 -11.80 16.01 -3.61
CA TRP A 38 -10.39 16.03 -3.99
C TRP A 38 -9.86 14.67 -4.44
N ARG A 39 -10.42 13.57 -3.92
CA ARG A 39 -9.81 12.23 -3.96
C ARG A 39 -9.37 11.80 -5.35
N GLU A 40 -10.24 12.02 -6.34
CA GLU A 40 -10.03 11.53 -7.69
C GLU A 40 -9.53 12.59 -8.68
N LEU A 41 -9.13 13.77 -8.20
CA LEU A 41 -8.51 14.78 -9.06
C LEU A 41 -7.10 14.33 -9.43
N ASP A 42 -6.78 14.38 -10.72
CA ASP A 42 -5.39 14.23 -11.14
C ASP A 42 -4.56 15.47 -10.77
N ALA A 43 -3.23 15.40 -10.93
CA ALA A 43 -2.35 16.50 -10.58
C ALA A 43 -2.60 17.78 -11.41
N ALA A 44 -3.11 17.67 -12.64
CA ALA A 44 -3.40 18.82 -13.50
C ALA A 44 -4.75 19.47 -13.14
N GLU A 45 -5.75 18.64 -12.80
CA GLU A 45 -7.06 19.05 -12.31
C GLU A 45 -6.95 19.72 -10.94
N SER A 46 -6.11 19.19 -10.05
CA SER A 46 -5.84 19.76 -8.71
C SER A 46 -5.28 21.19 -8.78
N MET A 47 -4.48 21.51 -9.80
CA MET A 47 -3.93 22.87 -10.01
C MET A 47 -4.94 23.84 -10.64
N SER A 48 -6.04 23.34 -11.19
CA SER A 48 -7.00 24.11 -12.00
C SER A 48 -8.28 24.46 -11.23
N ILE A 49 -8.47 23.95 -10.01
CA ILE A 49 -9.61 24.28 -9.17
C ILE A 49 -9.52 25.75 -8.73
N PRO A 50 -10.56 26.58 -8.98
CA PRO A 50 -10.64 27.89 -8.37
C PRO A 50 -10.70 27.73 -6.85
N VAL A 51 -9.68 28.25 -6.15
CA VAL A 51 -9.64 28.43 -4.67
C VAL A 51 -10.89 29.18 -4.14
N LEU A 52 -11.68 29.77 -5.03
CA LEU A 52 -12.89 30.54 -4.76
C LEU A 52 -14.14 29.68 -4.42
N GLY A 53 -14.07 28.34 -4.48
CA GLY A 53 -15.18 27.44 -4.18
C GLY A 53 -14.95 26.43 -3.05
N SER A 54 -13.70 26.22 -2.61
CA SER A 54 -13.41 25.42 -1.42
C SER A 54 -13.95 26.18 -0.21
N GLY A 55 -14.83 25.57 0.58
CA GLY A 55 -15.30 26.15 1.83
C GLY A 55 -14.11 26.72 2.62
N ALA A 56 -14.31 27.88 3.26
CA ALA A 56 -13.27 28.53 4.07
C ALA A 56 -12.56 27.46 4.92
N TRP A 57 -11.24 27.40 4.83
CA TRP A 57 -10.42 26.55 5.69
C TRP A 57 -10.92 26.72 7.13
N ASP A 58 -11.57 25.69 7.65
CA ASP A 58 -12.11 25.72 9.01
C ASP A 58 -11.01 25.24 9.95
N ASP A 59 -10.15 26.18 10.35
CA ASP A 59 -9.09 25.95 11.34
C ASP A 59 -9.67 25.31 12.62
N GLY A 60 -10.93 25.62 12.96
CA GLY A 60 -11.63 25.03 14.09
C GLY A 60 -11.96 23.55 13.88
N ALA A 61 -12.40 23.14 12.69
CA ALA A 61 -12.59 21.73 12.36
C ALA A 61 -11.28 20.96 12.34
N GLN A 62 -10.24 21.55 11.75
CA GLN A 62 -8.92 20.94 11.71
C GLN A 62 -8.37 20.68 13.12
N GLN A 63 -8.48 21.67 14.01
CA GLN A 63 -8.01 21.52 15.39
C GLN A 63 -8.83 20.48 16.18
N ARG A 64 -10.14 20.37 15.94
CA ARG A 64 -10.99 19.37 16.59
C ARG A 64 -10.63 17.95 16.13
N ASP A 65 -10.46 17.75 14.83
CA ASP A 65 -10.10 16.44 14.27
C ASP A 65 -8.69 16.02 14.72
N ASP A 66 -7.75 16.96 14.82
CA ASP A 66 -6.41 16.73 15.36
C ASP A 66 -6.42 16.29 16.83
N CYS A 67 -7.14 17.00 17.70
CA CYS A 67 -7.31 16.58 19.09
C CYS A 67 -7.96 15.19 19.20
N ALA A 68 -8.97 14.90 18.39
CA ALA A 68 -9.65 13.60 18.43
C ALA A 68 -8.75 12.45 17.96
N PHE A 69 -7.97 12.66 16.89
CA PHE A 69 -7.07 11.64 16.35
C PHE A 69 -5.90 11.36 17.29
N THR A 70 -5.31 12.40 17.85
CA THR A 70 -4.21 12.27 18.82
C THR A 70 -4.66 11.56 20.09
N GLU A 71 -5.86 11.84 20.60
CA GLU A 71 -6.44 11.11 21.72
C GLU A 71 -6.66 9.63 21.38
N PHE A 72 -7.26 9.35 20.22
CA PHE A 72 -7.48 7.98 19.72
C PHE A 72 -6.19 7.16 19.59
N ALA A 73 -5.14 7.78 19.05
CA ALA A 73 -3.83 7.15 18.88
C ALA A 73 -3.15 6.91 20.25
N ARG A 74 -3.23 7.90 21.15
CA ARG A 74 -2.66 7.81 22.50
C ARG A 74 -3.30 6.72 23.36
N GLU A 75 -4.63 6.58 23.30
CA GLU A 75 -5.34 5.49 23.98
C GLU A 75 -4.88 4.09 23.54
N ARG A 76 -4.28 3.98 22.36
CA ARG A 76 -3.75 2.73 21.78
C ARG A 76 -2.23 2.62 21.87
N GLY A 77 -1.56 3.54 22.58
CA GLY A 77 -0.13 3.48 22.86
C GLY A 77 0.78 4.15 21.81
N VAL A 78 0.24 5.06 21.00
CA VAL A 78 1.03 5.92 20.12
C VAL A 78 1.25 7.27 20.80
N GLU A 79 2.50 7.61 21.13
CA GLU A 79 2.83 8.86 21.83
C GLU A 79 2.88 10.07 20.90
N ASP A 80 3.32 9.87 19.66
CA ASP A 80 3.50 10.92 18.67
C ASP A 80 2.55 10.71 17.49
N ALA A 81 1.47 11.49 17.47
CA ALA A 81 0.48 11.48 16.43
C ALA A 81 0.12 12.91 16.03
N ALA A 82 -0.22 13.11 14.75
CA ALA A 82 -0.69 14.38 14.21
C ALA A 82 -1.78 14.15 13.18
N TRP A 83 -2.61 15.16 12.93
CA TRP A 83 -3.65 15.13 11.91
C TRP A 83 -3.57 16.31 10.94
N CYS A 84 -3.81 16.04 9.66
CA CYS A 84 -3.94 17.06 8.61
C CYS A 84 -5.15 16.77 7.69
N THR A 85 -5.70 17.83 7.09
CA THR A 85 -6.65 17.71 5.98
C THR A 85 -5.99 18.24 4.71
N ALA A 86 -5.94 17.41 3.67
CA ALA A 86 -5.34 17.78 2.40
C ALA A 86 -6.39 18.30 1.42
N GLN A 87 -6.08 19.42 0.79
CA GLN A 87 -6.83 19.99 -0.34
C GLN A 87 -6.11 19.67 -1.65
N ALA A 88 -5.85 18.39 -1.87
CA ALA A 88 -5.17 17.88 -3.06
C ALA A 88 -5.57 16.42 -3.32
N GLY A 89 -5.47 15.99 -4.58
CA GLY A 89 -5.73 14.60 -4.95
C GLY A 89 -4.81 13.59 -4.24
N ILE A 90 -5.24 12.32 -4.22
CA ILE A 90 -4.53 11.24 -3.51
C ILE A 90 -3.07 11.14 -3.93
N ALA A 91 -2.77 11.21 -5.24
CA ALA A 91 -1.41 11.10 -5.75
C ALA A 91 -0.49 12.22 -5.27
N GLN A 92 -0.97 13.45 -5.23
CA GLN A 92 -0.19 14.59 -4.74
C GLN A 92 0.02 14.51 -3.23
N THR A 93 -1.03 14.19 -2.49
CA THR A 93 -0.98 14.03 -1.03
C THR A 93 -0.01 12.92 -0.62
N LEU A 94 -0.07 11.75 -1.27
CA LEU A 94 0.86 10.66 -0.99
C LEU A 94 2.30 10.96 -1.40
N ARG A 95 2.53 11.70 -2.49
CA ARG A 95 3.88 12.14 -2.86
C ARG A 95 4.49 13.03 -1.78
N GLN A 96 3.71 13.94 -1.21
CA GLN A 96 4.17 14.80 -0.14
C GLN A 96 4.39 14.01 1.14
N LEU A 97 3.41 13.22 1.60
CA LEU A 97 3.51 12.41 2.81
C LEU A 97 4.64 11.38 2.74
N GLY A 98 4.79 10.70 1.60
CA GLY A 98 5.84 9.70 1.40
C GLY A 98 7.26 10.27 1.41
N ALA A 99 7.45 11.58 1.21
CA ALA A 99 8.77 12.22 1.29
C ALA A 99 9.36 12.27 2.72
N TRP A 100 8.52 12.11 3.74
CA TRP A 100 8.87 12.23 5.16
C TRP A 100 8.18 11.16 6.00
N HIS A 101 7.76 10.05 5.41
CA HIS A 101 7.29 8.86 6.12
C HIS A 101 7.91 7.61 5.48
N ASP A 102 7.69 6.43 6.05
CA ASP A 102 8.30 5.17 5.61
C ASP A 102 7.27 4.14 5.11
N LEU A 103 5.98 4.39 5.33
CA LEU A 103 4.84 3.57 4.91
C LEU A 103 3.62 4.46 4.74
N ALA A 104 2.83 4.23 3.70
CA ALA A 104 1.49 4.79 3.54
C ALA A 104 0.43 3.72 3.77
N VAL A 105 -0.57 3.97 4.62
CA VAL A 105 -1.73 3.08 4.78
C VAL A 105 -2.95 3.75 4.16
N LEU A 106 -3.69 3.01 3.33
CA LEU A 106 -4.76 3.51 2.47
C LEU A 106 -5.93 2.52 2.45
N GLU A 107 -7.13 3.03 2.20
CA GLU A 107 -8.27 2.20 1.83
C GLU A 107 -8.42 2.14 0.31
N ARG A 108 -8.89 1.02 -0.21
CA ARG A 108 -9.13 0.87 -1.65
C ARG A 108 -10.40 1.60 -2.10
N ASP A 109 -11.43 1.65 -1.25
CA ASP A 109 -12.72 2.32 -1.50
C ASP A 109 -12.69 3.84 -1.35
N MET A 110 -11.50 4.45 -1.17
CA MET A 110 -11.34 5.90 -1.24
C MET A 110 -11.70 6.46 -2.62
N VAL A 111 -11.64 5.62 -3.65
CA VAL A 111 -11.95 5.97 -5.04
C VAL A 111 -12.95 4.97 -5.61
N THR A 112 -13.69 5.38 -6.62
CA THR A 112 -14.60 4.48 -7.34
C THR A 112 -13.85 3.27 -7.91
N PRO A 113 -14.45 2.04 -7.90
CA PRO A 113 -13.77 0.82 -8.35
C PRO A 113 -13.13 0.94 -9.73
N GLU A 114 -13.78 1.66 -10.65
CA GLU A 114 -13.32 1.88 -12.02
C GLU A 114 -12.04 2.74 -12.08
N ARG A 115 -11.80 3.56 -11.05
CA ARG A 115 -10.68 4.50 -10.96
C ARG A 115 -9.56 4.06 -10.03
N VAL A 116 -9.76 2.99 -9.25
CA VAL A 116 -8.73 2.39 -8.39
C VAL A 116 -7.37 2.26 -9.08
N PRO A 117 -7.25 1.67 -10.28
CA PRO A 117 -5.96 1.43 -10.91
C PRO A 117 -5.26 2.70 -11.36
N ASP A 118 -6.04 3.70 -11.74
CA ASP A 118 -5.51 4.92 -12.34
C ASP A 118 -5.09 5.87 -11.20
N VAL A 119 -5.96 6.09 -10.21
CA VAL A 119 -5.70 7.01 -9.10
C VAL A 119 -4.72 6.41 -8.08
N LEU A 120 -5.01 5.22 -7.53
CA LEU A 120 -4.12 4.61 -6.53
C LEU A 120 -2.84 4.09 -7.17
N GLY A 121 -2.91 3.63 -8.43
CA GLY A 121 -1.72 3.23 -9.19
C GLY A 121 -0.75 4.40 -9.43
N GLU A 122 -1.25 5.55 -9.92
CA GLU A 122 -0.44 6.76 -10.05
C GLU A 122 0.15 7.19 -8.69
N ALA A 123 -0.68 7.14 -7.65
CA ALA A 123 -0.26 7.55 -6.32
C ALA A 123 0.90 6.67 -5.80
N MET A 124 0.84 5.34 -5.98
CA MET A 124 1.93 4.42 -5.62
C MET A 124 3.21 4.66 -6.42
N LEU A 125 3.10 5.01 -7.70
CA LEU A 125 4.26 5.35 -8.53
C LEU A 125 4.99 6.60 -8.00
N GLY A 126 4.24 7.58 -7.50
CA GLY A 126 4.77 8.85 -7.00
C GLY A 126 5.11 8.89 -5.50
N CYS A 127 4.60 7.94 -4.71
CA CYS A 127 4.65 7.93 -3.24
C CYS A 127 6.07 7.76 -2.67
N GLY A 128 6.92 6.94 -3.31
CA GLY A 128 8.30 6.68 -2.87
C GLY A 128 8.45 5.73 -1.67
N VAL A 129 7.36 5.43 -0.96
CA VAL A 129 7.31 4.48 0.16
C VAL A 129 6.38 3.31 -0.16
N PRO A 130 6.51 2.15 0.52
CA PRO A 130 5.50 1.10 0.43
C PRO A 130 4.10 1.62 0.79
N CYS A 131 3.09 1.10 0.10
CA CYS A 131 1.67 1.37 0.35
C CYS A 131 0.98 0.10 0.83
N LEU A 132 0.39 0.14 2.02
CA LEU A 132 -0.51 -0.89 2.55
C LEU A 132 -1.96 -0.49 2.23
N LEU A 133 -2.57 -1.20 1.29
CA LEU A 133 -3.95 -0.99 0.88
C LEU A 133 -4.83 -2.00 1.57
N LEU A 134 -5.90 -1.51 2.20
CA LEU A 134 -6.92 -2.35 2.79
C LEU A 134 -8.08 -2.53 1.80
N PRO A 135 -8.62 -3.77 1.68
CA PRO A 135 -9.75 -4.04 0.80
C PRO A 135 -11.00 -3.32 1.29
N ASP A 136 -11.98 -3.19 0.41
CA ASP A 136 -13.27 -2.56 0.72
C ASP A 136 -13.98 -3.35 1.82
N GLY A 137 -14.34 -2.69 2.91
CA GLY A 137 -15.15 -3.32 3.95
C GLY A 137 -14.75 -2.94 5.38
N ARG A 138 -15.78 -2.79 6.22
CA ARG A 138 -15.68 -2.43 7.65
C ARG A 138 -15.05 -3.52 8.53
N ARG A 139 -14.55 -4.62 7.95
CA ARG A 139 -13.91 -5.70 8.70
C ARG A 139 -12.43 -5.43 8.70
N LEU A 140 -11.93 -5.02 9.86
CA LEU A 140 -10.50 -4.92 10.12
C LEU A 140 -9.84 -6.27 9.78
N PRO A 141 -8.74 -6.28 9.02
CA PRO A 141 -8.02 -7.52 8.78
C PRO A 141 -7.48 -8.08 10.09
N SER A 142 -7.18 -9.38 10.12
CA SER A 142 -6.40 -9.96 11.21
C SER A 142 -5.05 -9.24 11.27
N TRP A 143 -4.78 -8.62 12.42
CA TRP A 143 -3.49 -8.01 12.71
C TRP A 143 -2.93 -8.57 14.02
N PRO A 144 -1.66 -9.03 14.07
CA PRO A 144 -0.70 -9.11 12.95
C PRO A 144 -1.15 -10.06 11.85
N PHE A 145 -0.65 -9.85 10.63
CA PHE A 145 -0.90 -10.75 9.50
C PHE A 145 -0.23 -12.10 9.75
N ALA A 146 -1.02 -13.17 9.85
CA ALA A 146 -0.54 -14.50 10.19
C ALA A 146 0.00 -15.25 8.97
N ARG A 147 -0.60 -15.04 7.79
CA ARG A 147 -0.34 -15.83 6.58
C ARG A 147 -0.06 -14.90 5.41
N VAL A 148 1.22 -14.65 5.17
CA VAL A 148 1.66 -13.68 4.16
C VAL A 148 2.09 -14.39 2.88
N VAL A 149 1.54 -13.96 1.75
CA VAL A 149 1.99 -14.39 0.41
C VAL A 149 2.83 -13.29 -0.22
N ILE A 150 3.94 -13.68 -0.85
CA ILE A 150 4.79 -12.79 -1.63
C ILE A 150 4.66 -13.16 -3.11
N GLY A 151 4.09 -12.24 -3.90
CA GLY A 151 4.11 -12.33 -5.36
C GLY A 151 5.50 -11.96 -5.89
N TRP A 152 6.16 -12.92 -6.54
CA TRP A 152 7.55 -12.79 -6.95
C TRP A 152 7.71 -12.99 -8.45
N ASN A 153 8.36 -12.04 -9.13
CA ASN A 153 8.75 -12.14 -10.54
C ASN A 153 10.24 -11.79 -10.76
N GLY A 154 10.99 -11.57 -9.67
CA GLY A 154 12.39 -11.17 -9.71
C GLY A 154 12.66 -9.70 -10.05
N SER A 155 11.63 -8.85 -10.22
CA SER A 155 11.82 -7.44 -10.54
C SER A 155 12.35 -6.64 -9.34
N MET A 156 12.88 -5.45 -9.61
CA MET A 156 13.36 -4.54 -8.56
C MET A 156 12.23 -4.11 -7.62
N GLU A 157 11.04 -3.90 -8.16
CA GLU A 157 9.82 -3.54 -7.42
C GLU A 157 9.44 -4.67 -6.46
N ALA A 158 9.50 -5.94 -6.90
CA ALA A 158 9.26 -7.10 -6.05
C ALA A 158 10.31 -7.24 -4.93
N ILE A 159 11.59 -6.98 -5.23
CA ILE A 159 12.67 -6.93 -4.22
C ILE A 159 12.41 -5.81 -3.20
N ARG A 160 12.03 -4.62 -3.66
CA ARG A 160 11.72 -3.46 -2.79
C ARG A 160 10.53 -3.73 -1.88
N ALA A 161 9.47 -4.35 -2.41
CA ALA A 161 8.29 -4.75 -1.65
C ALA A 161 8.65 -5.78 -0.58
N LEU A 162 9.44 -6.81 -0.94
CA LEU A 162 9.94 -7.79 0.02
C LEU A 162 10.74 -7.14 1.17
N HIS A 163 11.64 -6.21 0.84
CA HIS A 163 12.42 -5.48 1.85
C HIS A 163 11.54 -4.63 2.76
N ALA A 164 10.55 -3.94 2.21
CA ALA A 164 9.59 -3.14 2.98
C ALA A 164 8.73 -4.01 3.92
N ALA A 165 8.37 -5.22 3.49
CA ALA A 165 7.52 -6.13 4.24
C ALA A 165 8.21 -6.79 5.45
N ARG A 166 9.55 -6.69 5.59
CA ARG A 166 10.32 -7.47 6.56
C ARG A 166 9.75 -7.43 7.98
N GLY A 167 9.34 -6.25 8.47
CA GLY A 167 8.73 -6.09 9.80
C GLY A 167 7.44 -6.89 9.98
N LEU A 168 6.62 -6.94 8.93
CA LEU A 168 5.36 -7.71 8.88
C LEU A 168 5.67 -9.21 8.80
N LEU A 169 6.63 -9.59 7.95
CA LEU A 169 7.00 -10.99 7.72
C LEU A 169 7.63 -11.65 8.95
N MET A 170 8.36 -10.91 9.79
CA MET A 170 8.88 -11.42 11.06
C MET A 170 7.76 -11.71 12.08
N ALA A 171 6.59 -11.09 11.92
CA ALA A 171 5.43 -11.28 12.79
C ALA A 171 4.50 -12.41 12.32
N ALA A 172 4.70 -12.91 11.10
CA ALA A 172 3.80 -13.86 10.46
C ALA A 172 4.10 -15.29 10.90
N ASP A 173 3.03 -16.09 11.06
CA ASP A 173 3.13 -17.52 11.36
C ASP A 173 3.57 -18.32 10.14
N ALA A 174 3.19 -17.87 8.93
CA ALA A 174 3.54 -18.50 7.68
C ALA A 174 3.83 -17.47 6.58
N VAL A 175 4.92 -17.68 5.86
CA VAL A 175 5.31 -16.89 4.69
C VAL A 175 5.46 -17.81 3.47
N HIS A 176 4.81 -17.47 2.36
CA HIS A 176 4.88 -18.25 1.13
C HIS A 176 5.23 -17.39 -0.08
N VAL A 177 6.25 -17.79 -0.83
CA VAL A 177 6.67 -17.12 -2.06
C VAL A 177 6.00 -17.79 -3.27
N LEU A 178 5.14 -17.05 -3.96
CA LEU A 178 4.57 -17.43 -5.25
C LEU A 178 5.44 -16.87 -6.37
N ASP A 179 6.23 -17.76 -6.98
CA ASP A 179 7.22 -17.43 -7.98
C ASP A 179 6.62 -17.55 -9.38
N GLY A 180 6.27 -16.41 -9.97
CA GLY A 180 5.88 -16.25 -11.37
C GLY A 180 7.10 -16.23 -12.28
N ALA A 181 6.94 -16.71 -13.52
CA ALA A 181 8.04 -16.82 -14.47
C ALA A 181 8.78 -15.47 -14.66
N VAL A 182 10.11 -15.54 -14.63
CA VAL A 182 11.03 -14.40 -14.71
C VAL A 182 10.94 -13.76 -16.09
N VAL A 183 10.64 -12.45 -16.13
CA VAL A 183 10.98 -11.65 -17.32
C VAL A 183 12.50 -11.50 -17.30
N GLU A 184 13.19 -12.02 -18.33
CA GLU A 184 14.62 -11.81 -18.48
C GLU A 184 14.89 -10.32 -18.69
N ASP A 185 15.29 -9.63 -17.63
CA ASP A 185 15.75 -8.25 -17.74
C ASP A 185 17.17 -8.26 -18.34
N GLU A 186 17.38 -7.55 -19.44
CA GLU A 186 18.72 -7.40 -20.03
C GLU A 186 19.65 -6.59 -19.09
N VAL A 187 19.04 -5.78 -18.21
CA VAL A 187 19.71 -4.99 -17.20
C VAL A 187 20.10 -5.90 -16.03
N GLY A 188 21.40 -6.10 -15.82
CA GLY A 188 21.95 -6.94 -14.75
C GLY A 188 22.56 -8.27 -15.20
N ARG A 189 22.76 -8.48 -16.51
CA ARG A 189 23.59 -9.59 -17.02
C ARG A 189 24.95 -9.61 -16.30
N GLY A 190 25.28 -10.74 -15.68
CA GLY A 190 26.53 -10.95 -14.93
C GLY A 190 26.46 -10.66 -13.43
N LEU A 191 25.37 -10.07 -12.92
CA LEU A 191 25.14 -9.95 -11.47
C LEU A 191 24.50 -11.24 -10.91
N PRO A 192 24.77 -11.58 -9.63
CA PRO A 192 24.08 -12.70 -8.98
C PRO A 192 22.58 -12.42 -8.88
N ARG A 193 21.75 -13.43 -9.18
CA ARG A 193 20.30 -13.32 -9.02
C ARG A 193 19.93 -13.23 -7.53
N PHE A 194 19.00 -12.33 -7.21
CA PHE A 194 18.44 -12.24 -5.88
C PHE A 194 17.53 -13.44 -5.61
N ASP A 195 17.76 -14.15 -4.50
CA ASP A 195 16.92 -15.26 -4.05
C ASP A 195 16.10 -14.84 -2.83
N PRO A 196 14.76 -14.71 -2.96
CA PRO A 196 13.90 -14.25 -1.88
C PRO A 196 13.93 -15.19 -0.66
N CYS A 197 13.99 -16.51 -0.88
CA CYS A 197 14.00 -17.48 0.22
C CYS A 197 15.32 -17.39 1.00
N ARG A 198 16.45 -17.22 0.31
CA ARG A 198 17.75 -17.03 0.95
C ARG A 198 17.82 -15.72 1.73
N TYR A 199 17.25 -14.64 1.19
CA TYR A 199 17.15 -13.35 1.89
C TYR A 199 16.32 -13.48 3.17
N LEU A 200 15.13 -14.09 3.07
CA LEU A 200 14.23 -14.29 4.21
C LEU A 200 14.87 -15.15 5.30
N ALA A 201 15.51 -16.25 4.93
CA ALA A 201 16.21 -17.13 5.88
C ALA A 201 17.32 -16.39 6.65
N ARG A 202 18.06 -15.48 6.00
CA ARG A 202 19.08 -14.63 6.66
C ARG A 202 18.49 -13.67 7.69
N HIS A 203 17.21 -13.33 7.55
CA HIS A 203 16.47 -12.49 8.47
C HIS A 203 15.62 -13.31 9.46
N GLY A 204 15.84 -14.62 9.56
CA GLY A 204 15.13 -15.50 10.50
C GLY A 204 13.70 -15.85 10.07
N ILE A 205 13.31 -15.55 8.83
CA ILE A 205 11.97 -15.82 8.29
C ILE A 205 12.02 -17.11 7.48
N THR A 206 11.26 -18.11 7.91
CA THR A 206 11.11 -19.36 7.16
C THR A 206 10.00 -19.19 6.14
N ALA A 207 10.31 -19.41 4.86
CA ALA A 207 9.34 -19.27 3.78
C ALA A 207 9.33 -20.50 2.87
N SER A 208 8.13 -21.00 2.56
CA SER A 208 7.92 -21.96 1.49
C SER A 208 7.90 -21.25 0.14
N ARG A 209 8.16 -21.98 -0.95
CA ARG A 209 8.14 -21.46 -2.32
C ARG A 209 7.44 -22.44 -3.25
N SER A 210 6.58 -21.92 -4.11
CA SER A 210 6.03 -22.68 -5.23
C SER A 210 6.11 -21.85 -6.51
N ARG A 211 6.35 -22.52 -7.64
CA ARG A 211 6.23 -21.87 -8.94
C ARG A 211 4.78 -21.84 -9.38
N VAL A 212 4.41 -20.77 -10.05
CA VAL A 212 3.11 -20.59 -10.66
C VAL A 212 3.33 -20.36 -12.15
N SER A 213 2.75 -21.23 -12.98
CA SER A 213 2.70 -21.00 -14.42
C SER A 213 1.53 -20.06 -14.70
N THR A 214 1.80 -18.96 -15.38
CA THR A 214 0.79 -17.96 -15.74
C THR A 214 0.82 -17.76 -17.24
N ASP A 215 -0.34 -17.78 -17.87
CA ASP A 215 -0.46 -17.31 -19.24
C ASP A 215 -0.31 -15.79 -19.28
N VAL A 216 0.00 -15.25 -20.46
CA VAL A 216 0.09 -13.81 -20.66
C VAL A 216 -1.28 -13.19 -20.35
N GLY A 217 -1.34 -12.30 -19.35
CA GLY A 217 -2.57 -11.59 -18.96
C GLY A 217 -3.31 -12.17 -17.76
N SER A 218 -3.08 -13.43 -17.36
CA SER A 218 -3.77 -14.05 -16.21
C SER A 218 -2.99 -14.01 -14.90
N ALA A 219 -1.77 -13.45 -14.90
CA ALA A 219 -0.89 -13.50 -13.74
C ALA A 219 -1.48 -12.88 -12.46
N GLY A 220 -2.27 -11.80 -12.56
CA GLY A 220 -2.94 -11.19 -11.41
C GLY A 220 -4.04 -12.07 -10.82
N GLU A 221 -4.89 -12.64 -11.67
CA GLU A 221 -5.96 -13.57 -11.30
C GLU A 221 -5.39 -14.81 -10.61
N VAL A 222 -4.40 -15.46 -11.24
CA VAL A 222 -3.77 -16.65 -10.68
C VAL A 222 -3.09 -16.36 -9.35
N LEU A 223 -2.51 -15.16 -9.18
CA LEU A 223 -1.88 -14.73 -7.92
C LEU A 223 -2.93 -14.56 -6.80
N LEU A 224 -4.07 -13.92 -7.07
CA LEU A 224 -5.15 -13.77 -6.09
C LEU A 224 -5.75 -15.12 -5.72
N ASP A 225 -6.06 -15.95 -6.72
CA ASP A 225 -6.58 -17.31 -6.54
C ASP A 225 -5.66 -18.18 -5.68
N ALA A 226 -4.36 -18.11 -5.93
CA ALA A 226 -3.38 -18.83 -5.14
C ALA A 226 -3.29 -18.29 -3.70
N SER A 227 -3.41 -16.97 -3.52
CA SER A 227 -3.43 -16.33 -2.20
C SER A 227 -4.64 -16.79 -1.38
N VAL A 228 -5.83 -16.89 -2.01
CA VAL A 228 -7.04 -17.45 -1.39
C VAL A 228 -6.85 -18.91 -0.99
N ARG A 229 -6.31 -19.75 -1.89
CA ARG A 229 -6.02 -21.17 -1.58
C ARG A 229 -5.02 -21.35 -0.44
N LEU A 230 -4.11 -20.40 -0.26
CA LEU A 230 -3.14 -20.38 0.84
C LEU A 230 -3.70 -19.75 2.12
N HIS A 231 -4.96 -19.30 2.11
CA HIS A 231 -5.60 -18.55 3.20
C HIS A 231 -4.76 -17.35 3.62
N ALA A 232 -4.21 -16.62 2.65
CA ALA A 232 -3.39 -15.45 2.94
C ALA A 232 -4.25 -14.32 3.53
N ASP A 233 -3.72 -13.61 4.52
CA ASP A 233 -4.31 -12.39 5.07
C ASP A 233 -3.51 -11.12 4.73
N LEU A 234 -2.41 -11.28 3.98
CA LEU A 234 -1.67 -10.20 3.32
C LEU A 234 -1.03 -10.73 2.03
N LEU A 235 -1.15 -9.95 0.94
CA LEU A 235 -0.35 -10.13 -0.27
C LEU A 235 0.69 -9.02 -0.39
N VAL A 236 1.96 -9.39 -0.48
CA VAL A 236 3.10 -8.50 -0.74
C VAL A 236 3.53 -8.63 -2.20
N MET A 237 3.58 -7.53 -2.96
CA MET A 237 4.06 -7.58 -4.34
C MET A 237 4.64 -6.25 -4.82
N GLY A 238 5.41 -6.29 -5.92
CA GLY A 238 5.85 -5.07 -6.61
C GLY A 238 4.71 -4.36 -7.33
N ALA A 239 4.81 -3.04 -7.45
CA ALA A 239 3.88 -2.21 -8.22
C ALA A 239 4.55 -1.74 -9.53
N TYR A 240 3.90 -2.00 -10.67
CA TYR A 240 4.22 -1.40 -11.98
C TYR A 240 5.72 -1.41 -12.36
N GLY A 241 6.28 -2.57 -12.69
CA GLY A 241 7.71 -2.72 -13.03
C GLY A 241 8.19 -2.03 -14.32
N ARG A 242 9.52 -1.92 -14.49
CA ARG A 242 10.17 -1.09 -15.53
C ARG A 242 9.93 -1.50 -16.98
N SER A 243 9.55 -2.74 -17.29
CA SER A 243 9.20 -3.18 -18.65
C SER A 243 7.93 -2.52 -19.21
N HIS A 244 7.25 -1.69 -18.42
CA HIS A 244 5.93 -1.14 -18.74
C HIS A 244 5.87 0.40 -18.63
N LEU A 245 7.03 1.07 -18.57
CA LEU A 245 7.13 2.53 -18.41
C LEU A 245 6.83 3.36 -19.67
N ARG A 246 6.16 2.81 -20.69
CA ARG A 246 5.88 3.58 -21.93
C ARG A 246 4.52 3.40 -22.60
N GLU A 247 3.66 2.52 -22.10
CA GLU A 247 2.27 2.43 -22.57
C GLU A 247 1.36 2.59 -21.36
N ARG A 248 0.45 3.56 -21.44
CA ARG A 248 -0.44 3.97 -20.33
C ARG A 248 -1.36 2.86 -19.78
N VAL A 249 -1.26 1.58 -20.19
CA VAL A 249 -2.18 0.49 -19.75
C VAL A 249 -1.61 -0.95 -19.80
N VAL A 250 -0.37 -1.25 -19.35
CA VAL A 250 0.10 -2.67 -19.35
C VAL A 250 0.82 -3.09 -18.07
N GLY A 251 0.19 -2.88 -16.92
CA GLY A 251 0.54 -3.51 -15.64
C GLY A 251 -0.38 -4.69 -15.31
N GLY A 252 -0.68 -5.58 -16.26
CA GLY A 252 -1.82 -6.51 -16.20
C GLY A 252 -1.99 -7.24 -14.85
N ALA A 253 -0.92 -7.74 -14.25
CA ALA A 253 -0.98 -8.37 -12.93
C ALA A 253 -1.27 -7.38 -11.79
N SER A 254 -0.46 -6.30 -11.66
CA SER A 254 -0.64 -5.30 -10.59
C SER A 254 -1.98 -4.58 -10.70
N ARG A 255 -2.43 -4.24 -11.92
CA ARG A 255 -3.73 -3.63 -12.20
C ARG A 255 -4.86 -4.56 -11.79
N TYR A 256 -4.84 -5.82 -12.26
CA TYR A 256 -5.86 -6.79 -11.89
C TYR A 256 -5.93 -7.00 -10.37
N VAL A 257 -4.77 -7.14 -9.70
CA VAL A 257 -4.71 -7.29 -8.24
C VAL A 257 -5.31 -6.06 -7.54
N LEU A 258 -4.97 -4.84 -7.98
CA LEU A 258 -5.55 -3.63 -7.40
C LEU A 258 -7.07 -3.58 -7.55
N GLU A 259 -7.61 -4.00 -8.70
CA GLU A 259 -9.06 -4.01 -8.95
C GLU A 259 -9.80 -5.09 -8.14
N HIS A 260 -9.20 -6.26 -7.95
CA HIS A 260 -9.92 -7.46 -7.51
C HIS A 260 -9.52 -8.00 -6.13
N ALA A 261 -8.48 -7.47 -5.48
CA ALA A 261 -8.02 -8.02 -4.20
C ALA A 261 -9.04 -7.84 -3.06
N GLU A 262 -9.39 -8.96 -2.42
CA GLU A 262 -10.26 -8.99 -1.23
C GLU A 262 -9.47 -9.11 0.09
N ILE A 263 -8.14 -9.07 0.00
CA ILE A 263 -7.21 -9.11 1.15
C ILE A 263 -6.30 -7.89 1.12
N PRO A 264 -5.73 -7.48 2.27
CA PRO A 264 -4.73 -6.42 2.32
C PRO A 264 -3.57 -6.63 1.34
N LEU A 265 -3.13 -5.54 0.73
CA LEU A 265 -2.02 -5.50 -0.22
C LEU A 265 -0.90 -4.62 0.31
N LEU A 266 0.32 -5.14 0.42
CA LEU A 266 1.51 -4.30 0.55
C LEU A 266 2.21 -4.20 -0.81
N MET A 267 2.14 -3.02 -1.42
CA MET A 267 2.71 -2.74 -2.72
C MET A 267 3.85 -1.73 -2.65
N ARG A 268 4.87 -1.91 -3.49
CA ARG A 268 5.96 -0.94 -3.61
C ARG A 268 6.50 -0.87 -5.04
N HIS A 269 6.72 0.36 -5.51
CA HIS A 269 7.46 0.65 -6.73
C HIS A 269 8.96 0.75 -6.43
#